data_AF-A0A091WML2-F1
#
_entry.id   AF-A0A091WML2-F1
#
_cell.length_a   1.000
_cell.length_b   1.000
_cell.length_c   1.000
_cell.angle_alpha   90.00
_cell.angle_beta   90.00
_cell.angle_gamma   90.00
#
_symmetry.space_group_name_H-M   'P 1'
#
loop_
_entity.id
_entity.type
_entity.pdbx_description
1 polymer ?
#
loop_
_entity_poly.entity_id
_entity_poly.type
_entity_poly.pdbx_seq_one_letter_code
_entity_poly.pdbx_strand_id
1 'polypeptide(L)'
;GGRICSFSPCIEQVQRTCLAMEEYGFTEINTLEILLRVYNVRTINLQIPDLGKAAEDDASTGFDSSNPSNQGSWCTNLQQGTVQFKSGVPLREMVGHTAYLTFATKS
;
A
#
# COMPACT_ATOMS: atom_id res chain seq x y z
N GLY A 1 43.25 -0.19 -1.29
CA GLY A 1 42.14 -1.13 -1.45
C GLY A 1 41.10 -0.68 -2.46
N GLY A 2 40.16 -1.58 -2.76
CA GLY A 2 39.03 -1.39 -3.68
C GLY A 2 37.81 -2.23 -3.29
N ARG A 3 36.68 -2.03 -3.99
CA ARG A 3 35.43 -2.76 -3.76
C ARG A 3 35.09 -3.65 -4.96
N ILE A 4 34.48 -4.79 -4.68
CA ILE A 4 33.94 -5.71 -5.68
C ILE A 4 32.44 -5.90 -5.44
N CYS A 5 31.71 -6.20 -6.51
CA CYS A 5 30.33 -6.65 -6.46
C CYS A 5 30.17 -7.86 -7.39
N SER A 6 29.52 -8.92 -6.91
CA SER A 6 29.10 -10.08 -7.69
C SER A 6 27.59 -10.07 -7.86
N PHE A 7 27.12 -10.34 -9.07
CA PHE A 7 25.71 -10.54 -9.40
C PHE A 7 25.45 -12.03 -9.57
N SER A 8 24.51 -12.60 -8.82
CA SER A 8 24.22 -14.04 -8.82
C SER A 8 22.71 -14.29 -8.82
N PRO A 9 22.12 -14.89 -9.88
CA PRO A 9 20.69 -15.21 -9.93
C PRO A 9 20.28 -16.38 -9.01
N CYS A 10 21.22 -17.21 -8.57
CA CYS A 10 20.96 -18.36 -7.70
C CYS A 10 21.67 -18.20 -6.35
N ILE A 11 21.01 -18.61 -5.26
CA ILE A 11 21.56 -18.48 -3.91
C ILE A 11 22.82 -19.35 -3.70
N GLU A 12 22.93 -20.48 -4.40
CA GLU A 12 24.10 -21.36 -4.35
C GLU A 12 25.33 -20.72 -5.01
N GLN A 13 25.14 -19.77 -5.94
CA GLN A 13 26.25 -18.99 -6.52
C GLN A 13 26.74 -17.93 -5.52
N VAL A 14 25.82 -17.30 -4.77
CA VAL A 14 26.16 -16.39 -3.67
C VAL A 14 26.99 -17.12 -2.62
N GLN A 15 26.56 -18.30 -2.18
CA GLN A 15 27.27 -19.09 -1.18
C GLN A 15 28.73 -19.36 -1.59
N ARG A 16 28.95 -19.84 -2.81
CA ARG A 16 30.31 -20.08 -3.34
C ARG A 16 31.12 -18.79 -3.45
N THR A 17 30.47 -17.68 -3.82
CA THR A 17 31.11 -16.37 -3.92
C THR A 17 31.57 -15.86 -2.57
N CYS A 18 30.73 -15.95 -1.53
CA CYS A 18 31.08 -15.53 -0.18
C CYS A 18 32.27 -16.33 0.37
N LEU A 19 32.25 -17.66 0.22
CA LEU A 19 33.36 -18.52 0.66
C LEU A 19 34.68 -18.15 -0.03
N ALA A 20 34.65 -17.91 -1.35
CA ALA A 20 35.84 -17.47 -2.07
C ALA A 20 36.31 -16.08 -1.61
N MET A 21 35.40 -15.12 -1.42
CA MET A 21 35.75 -13.79 -0.92
C MET A 21 36.45 -13.87 0.44
N GLU A 22 35.96 -14.69 1.37
CA GLU A 22 36.59 -14.93 2.67
C GLU A 22 38.00 -15.54 2.50
N GLU A 23 38.14 -16.58 1.67
CA GLU A 23 39.43 -17.25 1.39
C GLU A 23 40.49 -16.27 0.83
N TYR A 24 40.08 -15.34 -0.03
CA TYR A 24 40.96 -14.34 -0.64
C TYR A 24 41.17 -13.06 0.20
N GLY A 25 40.69 -13.08 1.46
CA GLY A 25 40.90 -12.01 2.44
C GLY A 25 40.09 -10.74 2.17
N PHE A 26 38.95 -10.84 1.49
CA PHE A 26 38.00 -9.73 1.41
C PHE A 26 37.28 -9.58 2.76
N THR A 27 36.93 -8.34 3.08
CA THR A 27 36.19 -7.96 4.28
C THR A 27 34.88 -7.27 3.89
N GLU A 28 34.02 -6.98 4.87
CA GLU A 28 32.73 -6.30 4.64
C GLU A 28 31.84 -7.01 3.60
N ILE A 29 31.87 -8.35 3.58
CA ILE A 29 31.09 -9.15 2.65
C ILE A 29 29.61 -9.01 3.01
N ASN A 30 28.81 -8.44 2.11
CA ASN A 30 27.39 -8.19 2.32
C ASN A 30 26.59 -8.53 1.05
N THR A 31 25.56 -9.35 1.20
CA THR A 31 24.67 -9.72 0.09
C THR A 31 23.32 -9.03 0.21
N LEU A 32 22.89 -8.39 -0.87
CA LEU A 32 21.65 -7.63 -0.96
C LEU A 32 20.79 -8.12 -2.13
N GLU A 33 19.48 -8.01 -1.99
CA GLU A 33 18.53 -8.08 -3.11
C GLU A 33 17.73 -6.78 -3.10
N ILE A 34 17.55 -6.15 -4.27
CA ILE A 34 16.83 -4.87 -4.39
C ILE A 34 15.51 -5.12 -5.11
N LEU A 35 14.40 -5.02 -4.36
CA LEU A 35 13.04 -5.21 -4.87
C LEU A 35 12.41 -3.87 -5.26
N LEU A 36 12.20 -3.64 -6.55
CA LEU A 36 11.52 -2.45 -7.05
C LEU A 36 10.00 -2.67 -7.08
N ARG A 37 9.24 -1.75 -6.47
CA ARG A 37 7.77 -1.68 -6.59
C ARG A 37 7.34 -0.34 -7.18
N VAL A 38 6.67 -0.40 -8.33
CA VAL A 38 6.14 0.77 -9.02
C VAL A 38 4.69 1.02 -8.62
N TYR A 39 4.33 2.29 -8.41
CA TYR A 39 3.00 2.74 -8.03
C TYR A 39 2.41 3.65 -9.11
N ASN A 40 1.14 3.43 -9.45
CA ASN A 40 0.33 4.35 -10.23
C ASN A 40 -0.44 5.26 -9.28
N VAL A 41 -0.24 6.57 -9.39
CA VAL A 41 -1.05 7.54 -8.66
C VAL A 41 -2.42 7.64 -9.33
N ARG A 42 -3.48 7.31 -8.58
CA ARG A 42 -4.87 7.32 -9.03
C ARG A 42 -5.72 8.12 -8.06
N THR A 43 -6.73 8.78 -8.60
CA THR A 43 -7.82 9.30 -7.79
C THR A 43 -8.84 8.18 -7.59
N ILE A 44 -9.08 7.78 -6.34
CA ILE A 44 -10.02 6.73 -5.96
C ILE A 44 -11.28 7.37 -5.39
N ASN A 45 -12.42 6.84 -5.79
CA ASN A 45 -13.75 7.21 -5.33
C ASN A 45 -14.31 6.05 -4.51
N LEU A 46 -14.43 6.21 -3.19
CA LEU A 46 -15.07 5.22 -2.33
C LEU A 46 -16.53 5.63 -2.08
N GLN A 47 -17.43 4.69 -2.32
CA GLN A 47 -18.84 4.86 -2.02
C GLN A 47 -19.04 4.79 -0.51
N ILE A 48 -19.75 5.75 0.07
CA ILE A 48 -20.16 5.67 1.47
C ILE A 48 -21.25 4.58 1.57
N PRO A 49 -21.04 3.51 2.35
CA PRO A 49 -22.05 2.47 2.53
C PRO A 49 -23.31 3.06 3.17
N ASP A 50 -24.48 2.69 2.65
CA ASP A 50 -25.74 2.97 3.31
C ASP A 50 -25.96 1.96 4.44
N LEU A 51 -25.90 2.43 5.68
CA LEU A 51 -26.09 1.60 6.88
C LEU A 51 -27.56 1.61 7.36
N GLY A 52 -28.48 2.12 6.55
CA GLY A 52 -29.87 2.33 6.93
C GLY A 52 -30.04 3.59 7.78
N LYS A 53 -31.29 4.08 7.88
CA LYS A 53 -31.62 5.11 8.86
C LYS A 53 -31.34 4.55 10.25
N ALA A 54 -30.61 5.30 11.09
CA ALA A 54 -30.68 5.07 12.53
C ALA A 54 -32.17 5.05 12.89
N ALA A 55 -32.63 3.98 13.53
CA ALA A 55 -33.99 3.94 14.04
C ALA A 55 -34.17 5.19 14.89
N GLU A 56 -35.09 6.05 14.49
CA GLU A 56 -35.60 7.07 15.40
C GLU A 56 -36.25 6.27 16.51
N ASP A 57 -35.59 6.18 17.66
CA ASP A 57 -36.18 5.63 18.87
C ASP A 57 -37.35 6.54 19.22
N ASP A 58 -38.55 6.11 18.82
CA ASP A 58 -39.84 6.60 19.30
C ASP A 58 -39.92 6.36 20.82
N ALA A 59 -39.37 7.29 21.58
CA ALA A 59 -39.72 7.51 22.98
C ALA A 59 -40.50 8.83 23.07
N SER A 60 -41.83 8.67 23.06
CA SER A 60 -42.83 9.67 23.39
C SER A 60 -42.45 10.53 24.61
N THR A 61 -42.20 11.82 24.41
CA THR A 61 -42.51 12.86 25.42
C THR A 61 -43.06 14.07 24.69
N GLY A 62 -44.34 14.33 24.88
CA GLY A 62 -45.08 15.37 24.19
C GLY A 62 -44.74 16.79 24.64
N PHE A 63 -44.94 17.73 23.72
CA PHE A 63 -45.43 19.07 24.05
C PHE A 63 -46.14 19.68 22.83
N ASP A 64 -47.35 20.17 23.08
CA ASP A 64 -48.32 20.72 22.14
C ASP A 64 -47.85 22.04 21.47
N SER A 65 -48.15 22.21 20.18
CA SER A 65 -49.02 23.30 19.65
C SER A 65 -48.69 23.74 18.21
N SER A 66 -49.74 23.68 17.38
CA SER A 66 -50.07 24.53 16.22
C SER A 66 -49.19 24.54 14.96
N ASN A 67 -49.73 23.86 13.93
CA ASN A 67 -49.57 24.01 12.46
C ASN A 67 -49.66 25.51 12.00
N PRO A 68 -49.27 25.94 10.77
CA PRO A 68 -49.51 25.23 9.51
C PRO A 68 -48.51 25.34 8.34
N SER A 69 -48.67 24.38 7.43
CA SER A 69 -48.51 24.48 5.97
C SER A 69 -47.12 24.78 5.40
N ASN A 70 -46.49 23.79 4.78
CA ASN A 70 -46.42 23.75 3.32
C ASN A 70 -45.96 22.38 2.81
N GLN A 71 -46.62 21.92 1.76
CA GLN A 71 -46.21 20.76 0.98
C GLN A 71 -44.80 21.00 0.44
N GLY A 72 -43.84 20.28 1.00
CA GLY A 72 -42.56 20.02 0.39
C GLY A 72 -42.33 18.53 0.53
N SER A 73 -42.65 17.76 -0.50
CA SER A 73 -42.09 16.42 -0.67
C SER A 73 -40.57 16.59 -0.68
N TRP A 74 -39.95 16.47 0.49
CA TRP A 74 -38.53 16.27 0.61
C TRP A 74 -38.32 14.77 0.67
N CYS A 75 -38.55 14.12 -0.47
CA CYS A 75 -37.62 13.10 -0.89
C CYS A 75 -36.27 13.80 -1.04
N THR A 76 -35.55 14.00 0.08
CA THR A 76 -34.14 14.35 0.01
C THR A 76 -33.49 13.18 -0.72
N ASN A 77 -33.19 13.45 -1.97
CA ASN A 77 -32.37 12.61 -2.82
C ASN A 77 -31.12 12.29 -1.99
N LEU A 78 -31.07 11.11 -1.38
CA LEU A 78 -29.88 10.65 -0.67
C LEU A 78 -28.88 10.34 -1.77
N GLN A 79 -28.22 11.37 -2.28
CA GLN A 79 -27.06 11.21 -3.13
C GLN A 79 -26.05 10.47 -2.25
N GLN A 80 -25.93 9.16 -2.44
CA GLN A 80 -24.88 8.35 -1.84
C GLN A 80 -23.56 9.14 -1.98
N GLY A 81 -23.06 9.66 -0.86
CA GLY A 81 -21.85 10.47 -0.88
C GLY A 81 -20.69 9.60 -1.37
N THR A 82 -19.88 10.14 -2.27
CA THR A 82 -18.61 9.52 -2.66
C THR A 82 -17.48 10.30 -1.99
N VAL A 83 -16.58 9.60 -1.31
CA VAL A 83 -15.33 10.20 -0.81
C VAL A 83 -14.24 9.99 -1.86
N GLN A 84 -13.62 11.09 -2.29
CA GLN A 84 -12.54 11.07 -3.27
C GLN A 84 -11.19 11.34 -2.60
N PHE A 85 -10.17 10.54 -2.90
CA PHE A 85 -8.80 10.76 -2.44
C PHE A 85 -7.76 10.28 -3.47
N LYS A 86 -6.53 10.79 -3.37
CA LYS A 86 -5.39 10.31 -4.18
C LYS A 86 -4.74 9.11 -3.49
N SER A 87 -4.43 8.08 -4.26
CA SER A 87 -3.79 6.86 -3.77
C SER A 87 -2.72 6.37 -4.73
N GLY A 88 -1.60 5.88 -4.21
CA GLY A 88 -0.62 5.11 -4.98
C GLY A 88 -1.03 3.65 -5.01
N VAL A 89 -1.41 3.14 -6.18
CA VAL A 89 -1.81 1.74 -6.36
C VAL A 89 -0.64 0.97 -6.99
N PRO A 90 -0.14 -0.11 -6.36
CA PRO A 90 0.95 -0.88 -6.95
C PRO A 90 0.50 -1.52 -8.27
N LEU A 91 1.43 -1.69 -9.21
CA LEU A 91 1.16 -2.47 -10.43
C LEU A 91 0.82 -3.93 -10.08
N ARG A 92 -0.11 -4.51 -10.83
CA ARG A 92 -0.60 -5.89 -10.60
C ARG A 92 0.47 -6.94 -10.90
N GLU A 93 1.37 -6.63 -11.82
CA GLU A 93 2.55 -7.43 -12.13
C GLU A 93 3.75 -6.83 -11.40
N MET A 94 4.38 -7.63 -10.53
CA MET A 94 5.64 -7.27 -9.90
C MET A 94 6.78 -7.93 -10.66
N VAL A 95 7.88 -7.21 -10.84
CA VAL A 95 9.11 -7.80 -11.40
C VAL A 95 9.58 -8.89 -10.45
N GLY A 96 9.83 -10.09 -10.99
CA GLY A 96 10.36 -11.20 -10.21
C GLY A 96 11.78 -10.95 -9.71
N HIS A 97 12.32 -11.93 -8.99
CA HIS A 97 13.72 -11.93 -8.59
C HIS A 97 14.63 -11.70 -9.80
N THR A 98 15.54 -10.73 -9.69
CA THR A 98 16.57 -10.47 -10.71
C THR A 98 17.86 -11.21 -10.36
N ALA A 99 18.45 -10.86 -9.22
CA ALA A 99 19.60 -11.54 -8.62
C ALA A 99 19.89 -11.01 -7.21
N TYR A 100 20.78 -11.72 -6.54
CA TYR A 100 21.52 -11.24 -5.39
C TYR A 100 22.77 -10.45 -5.82
N LEU A 101 23.10 -9.42 -5.06
CA LEU A 101 24.28 -8.57 -5.21
C LEU A 101 25.18 -8.74 -3.98
N THR A 102 26.33 -9.39 -4.14
CA THR A 102 27.30 -9.58 -3.06
C THR A 102 28.45 -8.60 -3.19
N PHE A 103 28.54 -7.65 -2.26
CA PHE A 103 29.60 -6.65 -2.18
C PHE A 103 30.67 -7.06 -1.19
N ALA A 104 31.92 -6.70 -1.46
CA ALA A 104 33.02 -6.84 -0.51
C ALA A 104 34.11 -5.79 -0.73
N THR A 105 34.98 -5.60 0.26
CA THR A 105 36.09 -4.65 0.25
C THR A 105 37.41 -5.40 0.40
N LYS A 106 38.47 -4.96 -0.30
CA LYS A 106 39.83 -5.48 -0.12
C LYS A 106 40.77 -4.31 0.19
N SER A 107 41.51 -4.43 1.29
CA SER A 107 42.48 -3.45 1.79
C SER A 107 43.64 -3.23 0.82
#